data_AF-A0A975L5V8-F1
#
_entry.id   AF-A0A975L5V8-F1
#
_cell.length_a   1.000
_cell.length_b   1.000
_cell.length_c   1.000
_cell.angle_alpha   90.00
_cell.angle_beta   90.00
_cell.angle_gamma   90.00
#
_symmetry.space_group_name_H-M   'P 1'
#
loop_
_entity.id
_entity.type
_entity.pdbx_description
1 polymer ?
#
loop_
_entity_poly.entity_id
_entity_poly.type
_entity_poly.pdbx_seq_one_letter_code
_entity_poly.pdbx_strand_id
1 'polypeptide(L)'
;MGANKPYTRARWGFVQKLGRGCAVCGGSGVGVMDHDPFTGWVRGLLCDHCNNSIDRCPHLSGCGWADYLNDPPAWHLKADYPGLGNKYRGTVDRLRKALDEWDPMLFAEVRRRRGPQVEGLW
;
A
#
# COMPACT_ATOMS: atom_id res chain seq x y z
N MET A 1 21.64 6.11 -21.70
CA MET A 1 21.73 5.88 -20.24
C MET A 1 20.34 6.14 -19.65
N GLY A 2 19.56 5.10 -19.39
CA GLY A 2 18.13 5.23 -19.06
C GLY A 2 17.91 5.85 -17.69
N ALA A 3 16.97 6.81 -17.61
CA ALA A 3 16.61 7.51 -16.40
C ALA A 3 16.45 6.55 -15.21
N ASN A 4 17.18 6.83 -14.13
CA ASN A 4 17.08 6.11 -12.87
C ASN A 4 15.70 6.42 -12.26
N LYS A 5 14.67 5.66 -12.68
CA LYS A 5 13.29 5.89 -12.25
C LYS A 5 13.25 5.89 -10.72
N PRO A 6 12.71 6.93 -10.05
CA PRO A 6 12.69 7.05 -8.58
C PRO A 6 12.21 5.77 -7.86
N TYR A 7 11.24 5.08 -8.48
CA TYR A 7 10.76 3.76 -8.05
C TYR A 7 11.88 2.71 -7.94
N THR A 8 12.73 2.58 -8.96
CA THR A 8 13.81 1.58 -8.98
C THR A 8 14.81 1.81 -7.87
N ARG A 9 15.19 3.07 -7.61
CA ARG A 9 16.12 3.43 -6.53
C ARG A 9 15.53 3.16 -5.15
N ALA A 10 14.28 3.57 -4.94
CA ALA A 10 13.57 3.32 -3.69
C ALA A 10 13.43 1.81 -3.42
N ARG A 11 13.01 1.06 -4.43
CA ARG A 11 12.86 -0.41 -4.35
C ARG A 11 14.15 -1.10 -3.96
N TRP A 12 15.28 -0.69 -4.53
CA TRP A 12 16.60 -1.21 -4.12
C TRP A 12 16.92 -0.91 -2.66
N GLY A 13 16.55 0.27 -2.16
CA GLY A 13 16.67 0.59 -0.73
C GLY A 13 15.88 -0.36 0.17
N PHE A 14 14.64 -0.69 -0.21
CA PHE A 14 13.83 -1.67 0.52
C PHE A 14 14.39 -3.07 0.42
N VAL A 15 14.89 -3.47 -0.75
CA VAL A 15 15.55 -4.78 -0.94
C VAL A 15 16.71 -4.95 0.04
N GLN A 16 17.53 -3.91 0.24
CA GLN A 16 18.66 -3.97 1.16
C GLN A 16 18.23 -4.03 2.63
N LYS A 17 17.09 -3.43 2.98
CA LYS A 17 16.59 -3.36 4.36
C LYS A 17 15.75 -4.57 4.77
N LEU A 18 14.97 -5.12 3.84
CA LEU A 18 13.91 -6.11 4.11
C LEU A 18 14.15 -7.45 3.43
N GLY A 19 15.17 -7.54 2.57
CA GLY A 19 15.41 -8.71 1.73
C GLY A 19 14.64 -8.66 0.41
N ARG A 20 14.91 -9.65 -0.44
CA ARG A 20 14.37 -9.73 -1.82
C ARG A 20 13.10 -10.57 -1.95
N GLY A 21 12.81 -11.40 -0.94
CA GLY A 21 11.67 -12.31 -0.97
C GLY A 21 10.35 -11.58 -0.73
N CYS A 22 9.25 -12.20 -1.14
CA CYS A 22 7.92 -11.77 -0.76
C CYS A 22 7.79 -11.83 0.77
N ALA A 23 7.41 -10.72 1.41
CA ALA A 23 7.24 -10.65 2.86
C ALA A 23 6.12 -11.55 3.40
N VAL A 24 5.20 -11.98 2.54
CA VAL A 24 4.10 -12.90 2.90
C VAL A 24 4.51 -14.36 2.70
N CYS A 25 4.85 -14.74 1.46
CA CYS A 25 4.99 -16.16 1.10
C CYS A 25 6.44 -16.63 0.95
N GLY A 26 7.42 -15.72 1.11
CA GLY A 26 8.85 -16.02 0.96
C GLY A 26 9.32 -16.24 -0.49
N GLY A 27 8.41 -16.26 -1.48
CA GLY A 27 8.75 -16.53 -2.88
C GLY A 27 9.78 -15.55 -3.47
N SER A 28 10.66 -16.05 -4.34
CA SER A 28 11.81 -15.34 -4.91
C SER A 28 11.48 -14.40 -6.08
N GLY A 29 10.27 -13.86 -6.12
CA GLY A 29 9.79 -12.98 -7.20
C GLY A 29 10.42 -11.58 -7.18
N VAL A 30 10.29 -10.86 -8.29
CA VAL A 30 10.71 -9.46 -8.41
C VAL A 30 9.81 -8.62 -7.49
N GLY A 31 10.25 -8.33 -6.27
CA GLY A 31 9.42 -7.64 -5.27
C GLY A 31 8.83 -6.31 -5.75
N VAL A 32 7.51 -6.21 -5.80
CA VAL A 32 6.75 -4.96 -5.95
C VAL A 32 6.70 -4.26 -4.61
N MET A 33 6.85 -2.93 -4.59
CA MET A 33 6.63 -2.15 -3.37
C MET A 33 5.13 -2.03 -3.13
N ASP A 34 4.64 -2.78 -2.15
CA ASP A 34 3.28 -2.66 -1.68
C ASP A 34 3.15 -1.43 -0.75
N HIS A 35 2.01 -0.75 -0.80
CA HIS A 35 1.78 0.45 0.00
C HIS A 35 0.37 0.48 0.56
N ASP A 36 0.25 1.09 1.73
CA ASP A 36 -1.03 1.29 2.37
C ASP A 36 -1.84 2.37 1.60
N PRO A 37 -3.07 2.07 1.16
CA PRO A 37 -3.87 2.98 0.35
C PRO A 37 -4.41 4.19 1.13
N PHE A 38 -4.29 4.20 2.47
CA PHE A 38 -4.79 5.28 3.32
C PHE A 38 -3.70 6.27 3.72
N THR A 39 -2.45 5.85 3.86
CA THR A 39 -1.31 6.67 4.28
C THR A 39 -0.37 6.95 3.12
N GLY A 40 -0.36 6.06 2.11
CA GLY A 40 0.62 6.07 1.04
C GLY A 40 1.98 5.53 1.45
N TRP A 41 2.13 5.02 2.69
CA TRP A 41 3.39 4.48 3.17
C TRP A 41 3.63 3.09 2.61
N VAL A 42 4.88 2.80 2.27
CA VAL A 42 5.31 1.46 1.85
C VAL A 42 5.13 0.50 3.03
N ARG A 43 4.45 -0.62 2.79
CA ARG A 43 4.22 -1.71 3.74
C ARG A 43 5.31 -2.77 3.65
N GLY A 44 5.83 -3.05 2.45
CA GLY A 44 6.85 -4.07 2.22
C GLY A 44 7.06 -4.43 0.75
N LEU A 45 7.81 -5.50 0.51
CA LEU A 45 8.02 -6.07 -0.82
C LEU A 45 7.21 -7.36 -0.97
N LEU A 46 6.36 -7.41 -2.00
CA LEU A 46 5.49 -8.56 -2.28
C LEU A 46 5.73 -9.09 -3.70
N CYS A 47 5.43 -10.36 -3.93
CA CYS A 47 5.26 -10.85 -5.29
C CYS A 47 3.93 -10.33 -5.87
N ASP A 48 3.80 -10.34 -7.20
CA ASP A 48 2.59 -9.84 -7.89
C ASP A 48 1.31 -10.50 -7.38
N HIS A 49 1.36 -11.81 -7.12
CA HIS A 49 0.20 -12.57 -6.62
C HIS A 49 -0.29 -12.08 -5.26
N CYS A 50 0.62 -11.93 -4.29
CA CYS A 50 0.28 -11.43 -2.96
C CYS A 50 -0.16 -9.97 -3.05
N ASN A 51 0.59 -9.12 -3.76
CA ASN A 51 0.28 -7.70 -3.91
C ASN A 51 -1.14 -7.45 -4.44
N ASN A 52 -1.57 -8.24 -5.43
CA ASN A 52 -2.89 -8.04 -6.06
C ASN A 52 -4.08 -8.55 -5.23
N SER A 53 -3.82 -9.38 -4.21
CA SER A 53 -4.87 -10.09 -3.47
C SER A 53 -4.95 -9.69 -2.00
N ILE A 54 -3.88 -9.13 -1.43
CA ILE A 54 -3.72 -8.98 0.01
C ILE A 54 -4.80 -8.11 0.66
N ASP A 55 -5.23 -7.03 0.01
CA ASP A 55 -6.26 -6.13 0.54
C ASP A 55 -7.67 -6.76 0.53
N ARG A 56 -7.84 -7.96 -0.05
CA ARG A 56 -9.09 -8.73 -0.02
C ARG A 56 -9.10 -9.81 1.06
N CYS A 57 -8.04 -9.90 1.87
CA CYS A 57 -7.98 -10.87 2.97
C CYS A 57 -9.11 -10.64 3.97
N PRO A 58 -9.99 -11.64 4.24
CA PRO A 58 -11.07 -11.50 5.21
C PRO A 58 -10.62 -11.80 6.66
N HIS A 59 -9.41 -12.34 6.84
CA HIS A 59 -8.92 -12.76 8.15
C HIS A 59 -8.43 -11.57 8.96
N LEU A 60 -8.71 -11.59 10.26
CA LEU A 60 -8.21 -10.59 11.20
C LEU A 60 -6.75 -10.87 11.62
N SER A 61 -6.33 -12.12 11.67
CA SER A 61 -4.98 -12.56 12.05
C SER A 61 -4.76 -14.03 11.71
N GLY A 62 -3.52 -14.52 11.83
CA GLY A 62 -3.18 -15.95 11.76
C GLY A 62 -3.07 -16.52 10.35
N CYS A 63 -3.19 -15.67 9.33
CA CYS A 63 -2.80 -16.00 7.96
C CYS A 63 -1.78 -14.96 7.49
N GLY A 64 -0.85 -15.36 6.63
CA GLY A 64 0.28 -14.51 6.25
C GLY A 64 -0.12 -13.16 5.64
N TRP A 65 -1.29 -13.05 4.99
CA TRP A 65 -1.82 -11.77 4.52
C TRP A 65 -2.27 -10.87 5.66
N ALA A 66 -3.06 -11.39 6.59
CA ALA A 66 -3.54 -10.61 7.74
C ALA A 66 -2.37 -10.19 8.64
N ASP A 67 -1.43 -11.09 8.90
CA ASP A 67 -0.27 -10.81 9.74
C ASP A 67 0.61 -9.71 9.11
N TYR A 68 0.83 -9.76 7.79
CA TYR A 68 1.50 -8.69 7.06
C TYR A 68 0.76 -7.35 7.12
N LEU A 69 -0.57 -7.35 7.03
CA LEU A 69 -1.38 -6.12 7.10
C LEU A 69 -1.36 -5.51 8.51
N ASN A 70 -1.33 -6.35 9.55
CA ASN A 70 -1.31 -5.92 10.95
C ASN A 70 0.08 -5.44 11.41
N ASP A 71 1.14 -6.08 10.92
CA ASP A 71 2.53 -5.72 11.25
C ASP A 71 3.40 -5.66 9.98
N PRO A 72 3.25 -4.61 9.16
CA PRO A 72 3.97 -4.52 7.91
C PRO A 72 5.48 -4.30 8.13
N PRO A 73 6.36 -5.05 7.45
CA PRO A 73 7.80 -5.02 7.72
C PRO A 73 8.46 -3.65 7.50
N ALA A 74 7.87 -2.81 6.65
CA ALA A 74 8.37 -1.47 6.35
C ALA A 74 7.69 -0.35 7.15
N TRP A 75 6.71 -0.66 8.01
CA TRP A 75 5.86 0.35 8.65
C TRP A 75 6.65 1.37 9.47
N HIS A 76 7.68 0.90 10.19
CA HIS A 76 8.57 1.72 11.01
C HIS A 76 9.38 2.75 10.20
N LEU A 77 9.52 2.57 8.88
CA LEU A 77 10.26 3.49 8.01
C LEU A 77 9.43 4.71 7.61
N LYS A 78 8.09 4.65 7.70
CA LYS A 78 7.15 5.72 7.31
C LYS A 78 7.49 6.36 5.95
N ALA A 79 7.96 5.52 5.03
CA ALA A 79 8.49 5.96 3.74
C ALA A 79 7.36 6.04 2.72
N ASP A 80 7.23 7.19 2.06
CA ASP A 80 6.23 7.42 1.02
C ASP A 80 6.47 6.54 -0.21
N TYR A 81 5.40 5.99 -0.79
CA TYR A 81 5.48 5.28 -2.07
C TYR A 81 5.87 6.25 -3.22
N PRO A 82 6.92 5.92 -4.01
CA PRO A 82 7.39 6.81 -5.07
C PRO A 82 6.33 7.05 -6.14
N GLY A 83 6.06 8.33 -6.43
CA GLY A 83 5.16 8.72 -7.51
C GLY A 83 3.69 8.87 -7.10
N LEU A 84 3.35 8.79 -5.81
CA LEU A 84 2.00 9.11 -5.32
C LEU A 84 1.54 10.53 -5.70
N GLY A 85 2.47 11.47 -5.85
CA GLY A 85 2.19 12.87 -6.22
C GLY A 85 1.16 13.56 -5.30
N ASN A 86 0.76 14.79 -5.64
CA ASN A 86 -0.25 15.54 -4.88
C ASN A 86 -1.68 14.94 -4.95
N LYS A 87 -1.94 13.97 -5.86
CA LYS A 87 -3.30 13.44 -6.09
C LYS A 87 -3.80 12.53 -4.96
N TYR A 88 -2.92 11.72 -4.39
CA TYR A 88 -3.29 10.82 -3.28
C TYR A 88 -3.15 11.51 -1.92
N ARG A 89 -2.10 12.32 -1.71
CA ARG A 89 -1.86 13.04 -0.46
C ARG A 89 -3.03 13.93 -0.06
N GLY A 90 -3.58 14.72 -0.99
CA GLY A 90 -4.73 15.59 -0.70
C GLY A 90 -6.05 14.86 -0.44
N THR A 91 -6.18 13.59 -0.82
CA THR A 91 -7.36 12.76 -0.50
C THR A 91 -7.19 12.09 0.85
N VAL A 92 -6.00 11.57 1.11
CA VAL A 92 -5.58 10.98 2.38
C VAL A 92 -5.63 12.02 3.51
N ASP A 93 -5.07 13.21 3.31
CA ASP A 93 -5.07 14.29 4.31
C ASP A 93 -6.51 14.71 4.66
N ARG A 94 -7.40 14.73 3.66
CA ARG A 94 -8.83 15.01 3.88
C ARG A 94 -9.53 13.89 4.64
N LEU A 95 -9.26 12.63 4.33
CA LEU A 95 -9.82 11.50 5.07
C LEU A 95 -9.30 11.43 6.50
N ARG A 96 -8.01 11.71 6.70
CA ARG A 96 -7.39 11.76 8.01
C ARG A 96 -7.99 12.87 8.86
N LYS A 97 -8.14 14.06 8.28
CA LYS A 97 -8.90 15.15 8.89
C LYS A 97 -10.34 14.74 9.21
N ALA A 98 -11.04 14.06 8.30
CA ALA A 98 -12.41 13.56 8.53
C ALA A 98 -12.49 12.53 9.67
N LEU A 99 -11.49 11.66 9.80
CA LEU A 99 -11.37 10.66 10.86
C LEU A 99 -11.09 11.32 12.21
N ASP A 100 -10.10 12.22 12.26
CA ASP A 100 -9.68 12.93 13.47
C ASP A 100 -10.80 13.86 13.98
N GLU A 101 -11.56 14.47 13.07
CA GLU A 101 -12.72 15.34 13.40
C GLU A 101 -14.05 14.57 13.51
N TRP A 102 -14.03 13.26 13.21
CA TRP A 102 -15.20 12.37 13.13
C TRP A 102 -16.38 12.98 12.33
N ASP A 103 -16.10 13.52 11.13
CA ASP A 103 -17.10 14.17 10.26
C ASP A 103 -17.75 13.18 9.27
N PRO A 104 -19.02 12.78 9.49
CA PRO A 104 -19.71 11.81 8.64
C PRO A 104 -20.04 12.31 7.22
N MET A 105 -20.11 13.63 6.99
CA MET A 105 -20.42 14.18 5.66
C MET A 105 -19.20 14.14 4.74
N LEU A 106 -18.01 14.40 5.28
CA LEU A 106 -16.74 14.33 4.55
C LEU A 106 -16.41 12.88 4.15
N PHE A 107 -16.76 11.90 4.99
CA PHE A 107 -16.69 10.48 4.65
C PHE A 107 -17.53 10.10 3.42
N ALA A 108 -18.78 10.56 3.38
CA ALA A 108 -19.69 10.28 2.28
C ALA A 108 -19.28 10.97 0.97
N GLU A 109 -18.69 12.17 1.05
CA GLU A 109 -18.09 12.90 -0.08
C GLU A 109 -16.90 12.14 -0.69
N VAL A 110 -15.96 11.68 0.14
CA VAL A 110 -14.78 10.95 -0.35
C VAL A 110 -15.17 9.61 -0.97
N ARG A 111 -16.12 8.88 -0.37
CA ARG A 111 -16.68 7.64 -0.95
C ARG A 111 -17.34 7.88 -2.31
N ARG A 112 -18.06 9.00 -2.50
CA ARG A 112 -18.68 9.34 -3.79
C ARG A 112 -17.68 9.72 -4.89
N ARG A 113 -16.54 10.32 -4.53
CA ARG A 113 -15.50 10.72 -5.50
C ARG A 113 -14.63 9.55 -5.98
N ARG A 114 -14.49 8.48 -5.20
CA ARG A 114 -14.07 7.17 -5.72
C ARG A 114 -15.29 6.59 -6.46
N GLY A 115 -15.43 6.88 -7.76
CA GLY A 115 -16.41 6.19 -8.61
C GLY A 115 -16.31 4.66 -8.45
N PRO A 116 -17.33 3.89 -8.87
CA PRO A 116 -17.42 2.46 -8.58
C PRO A 116 -16.19 1.74 -9.17
N GLN A 117 -15.23 1.40 -8.32
CA GLN A 117 -14.17 0.47 -8.65
C GLN A 117 -14.44 -0.79 -7.85
N VAL A 118 -15.43 -1.57 -8.29
CA VAL A 118 -15.46 -3.04 -8.40
C VAL A 118 -16.91 -3.49 -8.64
N GLU A 119 -17.45 -3.20 -9.82
CA GLU A 119 -18.49 -4.05 -10.41
C GLU A 119 -18.01 -4.45 -11.80
N GLY A 120 -17.78 -5.75 -11.99
CA GLY A 120 -17.59 -6.38 -13.30
C GLY A 120 -16.19 -6.26 -13.92
N LEU A 121 -15.34 -7.25 -13.68
CA LEU A 121 -14.39 -7.76 -14.67
C LEU A 121 -14.27 -9.28 -14.47
N TRP A 122 -14.76 -10.00 -15.49
CA TRP A 122 -14.56 -11.42 -15.73
C TRP A 122 -13.07 -11.73 -16.00
#